data_AF-A0A356AVC4-F1
#
_entry.id   AF-A0A356AVC4-F1
#
_cell.length_a   1.000
_cell.length_b   1.000
_cell.length_c   1.000
_cell.angle_alpha   90.00
_cell.angle_beta   90.00
_cell.angle_gamma   90.00
#
_symmetry.space_group_name_H-M   'P 1'
#
loop_
_entity.id
_entity.type
_entity.pdbx_description
1 polymer ?
#
loop_
_entity_poly.entity_id
_entity_poly.type
_entity_poly.pdbx_seq_one_letter_code
_entity_poly.pdbx_strand_id
1 'polypeptide(L)'
;MNFLETMIEKAKRDKKTIVLPESYEIRVLKAASMILEKELANVILVGDEKKIKEVAGDLELSKAKIINPETYKGFEAFADAFYEMRKKKGMTPEKARETMKDQLYFGVMLVKMNEADGMVAGSVNSTANTLRPALQILRTAPGTKLVSSFFVMDVPNCEYGIDGTFIFSDCGLVENPDADQLSEIAISSSKTFRQLMDADPVVAMLSYSTYGSAKSELTEKVIEATKLTKQKAPDLMVDGELQGDAALIPSVGESKAPGSKVAGKANVLIFPNIDAGNICYKLVQRLAKADAYGPVTQGIARPVNDLSRGCTAEDIVGVVAITCVQAQSK
;
A
#
# COMPACT_ATOMS: atom_id res chain seq x y z
N MET A 1 -21.30 1.92 7.92
CA MET A 1 -20.55 1.91 6.64
C MET A 1 -19.34 1.04 6.84
N ASN A 2 -19.04 0.15 5.90
CA ASN A 2 -17.79 -0.63 5.95
C ASN A 2 -16.59 0.27 5.57
N PHE A 3 -15.36 -0.23 5.73
CA PHE A 3 -14.15 0.55 5.45
C PHE A 3 -14.13 1.08 4.00
N LEU A 4 -14.51 0.23 3.03
CA LEU A 4 -14.51 0.58 1.61
C LEU A 4 -15.46 1.75 1.29
N GLU A 5 -16.68 1.74 1.82
CA GLU A 5 -17.64 2.84 1.65
C GLU A 5 -17.08 4.15 2.19
N THR A 6 -16.42 4.11 3.34
CA THR A 6 -15.78 5.28 3.93
C THR A 6 -14.67 5.83 3.03
N MET A 7 -13.83 4.95 2.47
CA MET A 7 -12.76 5.36 1.56
C MET A 7 -13.31 5.93 0.25
N ILE A 8 -14.39 5.36 -0.28
CA ILE A 8 -15.07 5.86 -1.48
C ILE A 8 -15.59 7.28 -1.25
N GLU A 9 -16.25 7.53 -0.12
CA GLU A 9 -16.77 8.87 0.21
C GLU A 9 -15.65 9.89 0.42
N LYS A 10 -14.53 9.51 1.05
CA LYS A 10 -13.36 10.39 1.14
C LYS A 10 -12.76 10.70 -0.23
N ALA A 11 -12.57 9.67 -1.06
CA ALA A 11 -11.99 9.82 -2.39
C ALA A 11 -12.84 10.74 -3.31
N LYS A 12 -14.17 10.71 -3.19
CA LYS A 12 -15.08 11.60 -3.93
C LYS A 12 -14.96 13.08 -3.56
N ARG A 13 -14.60 13.43 -2.33
CA ARG A 13 -14.54 14.83 -1.85
C ARG A 13 -13.50 15.67 -2.57
N ASP A 14 -12.40 15.05 -2.99
CA ASP A 14 -11.34 15.66 -3.79
C ASP A 14 -10.88 14.61 -4.81
N LYS A 15 -11.63 14.53 -5.90
CA LYS A 15 -11.53 13.48 -6.91
C LYS A 15 -10.15 13.48 -7.58
N LYS A 16 -9.44 12.35 -7.47
CA LYS A 16 -8.09 12.16 -8.02
C LYS A 16 -8.09 11.42 -9.35
N THR A 17 -6.98 11.53 -10.08
CA THR A 17 -6.77 10.80 -11.33
C THR A 17 -5.80 9.64 -11.11
N ILE A 18 -6.27 8.41 -11.30
CA ILE A 18 -5.50 7.19 -11.03
C ILE A 18 -5.22 6.43 -12.33
N VAL A 19 -3.97 5.99 -12.49
CA VAL A 19 -3.52 5.17 -13.62
C VAL A 19 -3.69 3.69 -13.31
N LEU A 20 -4.27 2.95 -14.25
CA LEU A 20 -4.38 1.49 -14.23
C LEU A 20 -3.65 0.93 -15.47
N PRO A 21 -2.34 0.63 -15.36
CA PRO A 21 -1.52 0.33 -16.53
C PRO A 21 -1.74 -1.07 -17.12
N GLU A 22 -2.31 -2.00 -16.35
CA GLU A 22 -2.57 -3.39 -16.75
C GLU A 22 -3.91 -3.51 -17.50
N SER A 23 -4.16 -2.62 -18.45
CA SER A 23 -5.49 -2.43 -19.07
C SER A 23 -5.93 -3.53 -20.05
N TYR A 24 -5.14 -4.59 -20.22
CA TYR A 24 -5.54 -5.77 -21.01
C TYR A 24 -6.11 -6.90 -20.15
N GLU A 25 -6.35 -6.62 -18.87
CA GLU A 25 -6.81 -7.58 -17.88
C GLU A 25 -8.26 -7.27 -17.47
N ILE A 26 -9.13 -8.27 -17.51
CA ILE A 26 -10.58 -8.07 -17.36
C ILE A 26 -11.01 -7.58 -15.96
N ARG A 27 -10.33 -7.99 -14.88
CA ARG A 27 -10.62 -7.50 -13.52
C ARG A 27 -10.25 -6.03 -13.40
N VAL A 28 -9.15 -5.60 -14.01
CA VAL A 28 -8.77 -4.18 -14.08
C VAL A 28 -9.82 -3.36 -14.83
N LEU A 29 -10.32 -3.84 -15.96
CA LEU A 29 -11.36 -3.15 -16.74
C LEU A 29 -12.72 -3.13 -16.02
N LYS A 30 -13.11 -4.22 -15.34
CA LYS A 30 -14.29 -4.24 -14.47
C LYS A 30 -14.17 -3.22 -13.34
N ALA A 31 -13.03 -3.19 -12.67
CA ALA A 31 -12.77 -2.21 -11.62
C ALA A 31 -12.84 -0.77 -12.17
N ALA A 32 -12.25 -0.49 -13.33
CA ALA A 32 -12.32 0.80 -13.99
C ALA A 32 -13.77 1.23 -14.25
N SER A 33 -14.61 0.35 -14.78
CA SER A 33 -16.05 0.60 -14.96
C SER A 33 -16.74 0.96 -13.64
N MET A 34 -16.52 0.16 -12.59
CA MET A 34 -17.09 0.41 -11.26
C MET A 34 -16.61 1.74 -10.64
N ILE A 35 -15.32 2.09 -10.80
CA ILE A 35 -14.73 3.35 -10.33
C ILE A 35 -15.42 4.54 -11.01
N LEU A 36 -15.65 4.46 -12.32
CA LEU A 36 -16.27 5.50 -13.12
C LEU A 36 -17.77 5.64 -12.84
N GLU A 37 -18.47 4.52 -12.68
CA GLU A 37 -19.90 4.48 -12.30
C GLU A 37 -20.12 5.12 -10.92
N LYS A 38 -19.28 4.76 -9.94
CA LYS A 38 -19.33 5.32 -8.58
C LYS A 38 -18.74 6.73 -8.48
N GLU A 39 -18.22 7.27 -9.57
CA GLU A 39 -17.52 8.57 -9.65
C GLU A 39 -16.37 8.73 -8.64
N LEU A 40 -15.76 7.60 -8.26
CA LEU A 40 -14.72 7.49 -7.24
C LEU A 40 -13.43 8.24 -7.63
N ALA A 41 -13.00 8.08 -8.88
CA ALA A 41 -11.78 8.67 -9.41
C ALA A 41 -11.93 8.92 -10.92
N ASN A 42 -11.06 9.76 -11.49
CA ASN A 42 -10.81 9.74 -12.92
C ASN A 42 -9.84 8.60 -13.22
N VAL A 43 -10.06 7.87 -14.32
CA VAL A 43 -9.24 6.69 -14.66
C VAL A 43 -8.45 6.95 -15.94
N ILE A 44 -7.16 6.65 -15.88
CA ILE A 44 -6.29 6.53 -17.06
C ILE A 44 -5.96 5.05 -17.28
N LEU A 45 -6.35 4.51 -18.43
CA LEU A 45 -5.98 3.18 -18.90
C LEU A 45 -4.78 3.31 -19.85
N VAL A 46 -3.74 2.50 -19.65
CA VAL A 46 -2.52 2.53 -20.48
C VAL A 46 -2.52 1.36 -21.44
N GLY A 47 -2.49 1.63 -22.73
CA GLY A 47 -2.41 0.60 -23.77
C GLY A 47 -3.05 1.00 -25.09
N ASP A 48 -3.09 0.04 -26.01
CA ASP A 48 -3.76 0.18 -27.29
C ASP A 48 -5.28 0.18 -27.11
N GLU A 49 -5.94 1.22 -27.64
CA GLU A 49 -7.38 1.42 -27.48
C GLU A 49 -8.22 0.29 -28.08
N LYS A 50 -7.80 -0.28 -29.21
CA LYS A 50 -8.56 -1.37 -29.86
C LYS A 50 -8.51 -2.62 -28.99
N LYS A 51 -7.32 -3.00 -28.51
CA LYS A 51 -7.16 -4.16 -27.60
C LYS A 51 -7.92 -3.97 -26.30
N ILE A 52 -7.88 -2.78 -25.70
CA ILE A 52 -8.64 -2.49 -24.47
C ILE A 52 -10.14 -2.66 -24.71
N LYS A 53 -10.68 -2.12 -25.81
CA LYS A 53 -12.11 -2.23 -26.15
C LYS A 53 -12.52 -3.68 -26.44
N GLU A 54 -11.66 -4.46 -27.09
CA GLU A 54 -11.91 -5.87 -27.35
C GLU A 54 -12.05 -6.67 -26.04
N VAL A 55 -11.13 -6.46 -25.08
CA VAL A 55 -11.21 -7.13 -23.78
C VAL A 55 -12.37 -6.60 -22.93
N ALA A 56 -12.68 -5.31 -23.03
CA ALA A 56 -13.76 -4.68 -22.27
C ALA A 56 -15.14 -5.24 -22.61
N GLY A 57 -15.39 -5.59 -23.88
CA GLY A 57 -16.71 -5.99 -24.34
C GLY A 57 -17.75 -4.89 -24.07
N ASP A 58 -18.79 -5.22 -23.32
CA ASP A 58 -19.90 -4.31 -22.98
C ASP A 58 -19.65 -3.44 -21.74
N LEU A 59 -18.44 -3.46 -21.16
CA LEU A 59 -18.13 -2.62 -20.01
C LEU A 59 -18.14 -1.12 -20.37
N GLU A 60 -18.85 -0.33 -19.57
CA GLU A 60 -18.95 1.12 -19.77
C GLU A 60 -17.66 1.83 -19.33
N LEU A 61 -16.82 2.19 -20.30
CA LEU A 61 -15.52 2.83 -20.09
C LEU A 61 -15.40 4.17 -20.83
N SER A 62 -16.49 4.75 -21.35
CA SER A 62 -16.43 5.99 -22.15
C SER A 62 -15.85 7.19 -21.39
N LYS A 63 -15.98 7.20 -20.05
CA LYS A 63 -15.39 8.22 -19.17
C LYS A 63 -13.90 8.01 -18.89
N ALA A 64 -13.32 6.85 -19.23
CA ALA A 64 -11.90 6.58 -19.04
C ALA A 64 -11.07 7.31 -20.10
N LYS A 65 -9.90 7.85 -19.71
CA LYS A 65 -8.89 8.30 -20.67
C LYS A 65 -8.01 7.11 -21.04
N ILE A 66 -7.91 6.78 -22.32
CA ILE A 66 -6.98 5.75 -22.82
C ILE A 66 -5.73 6.43 -23.37
N ILE A 67 -4.56 6.00 -22.93
CA ILE A 67 -3.26 6.51 -23.41
C ILE A 67 -2.42 5.34 -23.91
N ASN A 68 -2.05 5.37 -25.18
CA ASN A 68 -1.08 4.44 -25.74
C ASN A 68 0.33 5.05 -25.67
N PRO A 69 1.30 4.43 -24.97
CA PRO A 69 2.68 4.91 -24.91
C PRO A 69 3.29 5.18 -26.30
N GLU A 70 2.99 4.36 -27.31
CA GLU A 70 3.59 4.45 -28.63
C GLU A 70 3.14 5.66 -29.45
N THR A 71 1.95 6.21 -29.15
CA THR A 71 1.38 7.36 -29.86
C THR A 71 1.25 8.60 -28.98
N TYR A 72 1.72 8.51 -27.73
CA TYR A 72 1.60 9.61 -26.78
C TYR A 72 2.52 10.78 -27.17
N LYS A 73 1.94 11.96 -27.37
CA LYS A 73 2.69 13.16 -27.78
C LYS A 73 3.83 13.54 -26.82
N GLY A 74 3.67 13.24 -25.52
CA GLY A 74 4.67 13.50 -24.49
C GLY A 74 5.71 12.39 -24.30
N PHE A 75 5.70 11.34 -25.12
CA PHE A 75 6.56 10.17 -24.94
C PHE A 75 8.06 10.51 -24.88
N GLU A 76 8.54 11.38 -25.78
CA GLU A 76 9.94 11.79 -25.81
C GLU A 76 10.37 12.49 -24.52
N ALA A 77 9.55 13.41 -24.02
CA ALA A 77 9.81 14.09 -22.75
C ALA A 77 9.87 13.11 -21.57
N PHE A 78 9.06 12.06 -21.59
CA PHE A 78 9.08 11.01 -20.57
C PHE A 78 10.37 10.18 -20.64
N ALA A 79 10.75 9.75 -21.84
CA ALA A 79 11.97 8.98 -22.09
C ALA A 79 13.23 9.78 -21.68
N ASP A 80 13.30 11.06 -22.06
CA ASP A 80 14.39 11.96 -21.71
C ASP A 80 14.48 12.19 -20.20
N ALA A 81 13.35 12.44 -19.53
CA ALA A 81 13.31 12.57 -18.08
C ALA A 81 13.80 11.29 -17.38
N PHE A 82 13.39 10.12 -17.87
CA PHE A 82 13.83 8.84 -17.33
C PHE A 82 15.32 8.58 -17.55
N TYR A 83 15.85 8.92 -18.74
CA TYR A 83 17.28 8.91 -19.02
C TYR A 83 18.03 9.78 -18.02
N GLU A 84 17.63 11.03 -17.84
CA GLU A 84 18.27 11.96 -16.91
C GLU A 84 18.29 11.44 -15.46
N MET A 85 17.19 10.83 -15.02
CA MET A 85 17.10 10.20 -13.70
C MET A 85 18.03 9.00 -13.51
N ARG A 86 18.38 8.29 -14.60
CA ARG A 86 19.07 6.99 -14.56
C ARG A 86 20.42 6.96 -15.28
N LYS A 87 20.88 8.04 -15.92
CA LYS A 87 22.15 8.08 -16.69
C LYS A 87 23.36 7.71 -15.85
N LYS A 88 23.41 8.14 -14.58
CA LYS A 88 24.47 7.78 -13.61
C LYS A 88 24.48 6.29 -13.22
N LYS A 89 23.46 5.53 -13.63
CA LYS A 89 23.33 4.07 -13.41
C LYS A 89 23.46 3.29 -14.73
N GLY A 90 24.06 3.89 -15.77
CA GLY A 90 24.33 3.24 -17.05
C GLY A 90 23.16 3.22 -18.03
N MET A 91 22.14 4.06 -17.82
CA MET A 91 21.04 4.20 -18.78
C MET A 91 21.51 4.95 -20.03
N THR A 92 21.14 4.46 -21.22
CA THR A 92 21.32 5.17 -22.51
C THR A 92 19.99 5.74 -22.99
N PRO A 93 19.98 6.74 -23.89
CA PRO A 93 18.75 7.28 -24.45
C PRO A 93 17.88 6.21 -25.12
N GLU A 94 18.48 5.28 -25.87
CA GLU A 94 17.77 4.21 -26.58
C GLU A 94 17.10 3.26 -25.59
N LYS A 95 17.82 2.87 -24.52
CA LYS A 95 17.27 2.02 -23.47
C LYS A 95 16.18 2.73 -22.67
N ALA A 96 16.30 4.03 -22.44
CA ALA A 96 15.27 4.82 -21.76
C ALA A 96 13.99 4.87 -22.59
N ARG A 97 14.09 5.12 -23.90
CA ARG A 97 12.96 5.06 -24.84
C ARG A 97 12.30 3.69 -24.84
N GLU A 98 13.09 2.62 -24.95
CA GLU A 98 12.53 1.27 -24.95
C GLU A 98 11.84 0.93 -23.61
N THR A 99 12.45 1.32 -22.48
CA THR A 99 11.84 1.14 -21.16
C THR A 99 10.54 1.92 -21.01
N MET A 100 10.43 3.10 -21.60
CA MET A 100 9.23 3.94 -21.50
C MET A 100 8.01 3.39 -22.27
N LYS A 101 8.20 2.38 -23.11
CA LYS A 101 7.09 1.65 -23.75
C LYS A 101 6.40 0.69 -22.79
N ASP A 102 7.07 0.29 -21.71
CA ASP A 102 6.49 -0.58 -20.68
C ASP A 102 5.36 0.15 -19.93
N GLN A 103 4.19 -0.49 -19.81
CA GLN A 103 2.99 0.12 -19.24
C GLN A 103 3.19 0.56 -17.77
N LEU A 104 3.99 -0.19 -16.98
CA LEU A 104 4.25 0.15 -15.58
C LEU A 104 5.17 1.37 -15.48
N TYR A 105 6.25 1.40 -16.26
CA TYR A 105 7.14 2.58 -16.31
C TYR A 105 6.40 3.82 -16.79
N PHE A 106 5.63 3.68 -17.87
CA PHE A 106 4.84 4.77 -18.42
C PHE A 106 3.80 5.29 -17.41
N GLY A 107 3.10 4.38 -16.72
CA GLY A 107 2.12 4.73 -15.70
C GLY A 107 2.72 5.50 -14.52
N VAL A 108 3.88 5.06 -14.01
CA VAL A 108 4.61 5.81 -12.98
C VAL A 108 5.09 7.16 -13.49
N MET A 109 5.45 7.24 -14.77
CA MET A 109 5.90 8.48 -15.39
C MET A 109 4.77 9.51 -15.53
N LEU A 110 3.55 9.08 -15.85
CA LEU A 110 2.35 9.93 -15.79
C LEU A 110 2.18 10.55 -14.39
N VAL A 111 2.36 9.76 -13.33
CA VAL A 111 2.30 10.25 -11.94
C VAL A 111 3.43 11.24 -11.67
N LYS A 112 4.67 10.94 -12.06
CA LYS A 112 5.82 11.83 -11.83
C LYS A 112 5.72 13.15 -12.59
N MET A 113 5.12 13.17 -13.79
CA MET A 113 4.93 14.37 -14.62
C MET A 113 3.66 15.17 -14.27
N ASN A 114 2.96 14.83 -13.18
CA ASN A 114 1.70 15.46 -12.78
C ASN A 114 0.55 15.28 -13.76
N GLU A 115 0.59 14.25 -14.60
CA GLU A 115 -0.56 13.86 -15.44
C GLU A 115 -1.55 12.94 -14.71
N ALA A 116 -1.11 12.37 -13.60
CA ALA A 116 -1.92 11.59 -12.69
C ALA A 116 -1.51 11.84 -11.23
N ASP A 117 -2.37 11.45 -10.32
CA ASP A 117 -2.19 11.60 -8.88
C ASP A 117 -1.58 10.36 -8.22
N GLY A 118 -1.88 9.18 -8.77
CA GLY A 118 -1.33 7.90 -8.34
C GLY A 118 -1.52 6.78 -9.36
N MET A 119 -1.00 5.59 -9.06
CA MET A 119 -1.10 4.40 -9.91
C MET A 119 -1.43 3.16 -9.07
N VAL A 120 -2.22 2.24 -9.63
CA VAL A 120 -2.49 0.92 -9.06
C VAL A 120 -2.22 -0.17 -10.10
N ALA A 121 -1.40 -1.15 -9.78
CA ALA A 121 -1.01 -2.25 -10.67
C ALA A 121 -0.64 -3.52 -9.87
N GLY A 122 -0.24 -4.61 -10.51
CA GLY A 122 0.18 -5.87 -9.85
C GLY A 122 -0.81 -7.03 -9.98
N SER A 123 -1.92 -6.83 -10.68
CA SER A 123 -2.94 -7.87 -10.90
C SER A 123 -2.40 -9.05 -11.73
N VAL A 124 -1.38 -8.78 -12.56
CA VAL A 124 -0.68 -9.77 -13.40
C VAL A 124 0.84 -9.70 -13.30
N ASN A 125 1.39 -8.64 -12.70
CA ASN A 125 2.82 -8.50 -12.44
C ASN A 125 3.22 -8.99 -11.05
N SER A 126 4.51 -9.27 -10.85
CA SER A 126 5.05 -9.47 -9.51
C SER A 126 5.22 -8.13 -8.80
N THR A 127 5.10 -8.11 -7.47
CA THR A 127 5.36 -6.93 -6.64
C THR A 127 6.70 -6.26 -6.97
N ALA A 128 7.75 -7.07 -7.19
CA ALA A 128 9.06 -6.57 -7.60
C ALA A 128 9.03 -5.83 -8.95
N ASN A 129 8.24 -6.30 -9.92
CA ASN A 129 8.06 -5.64 -11.21
C ASN A 129 7.20 -4.37 -11.09
N THR A 130 6.13 -4.40 -10.29
CA THR A 130 5.27 -3.24 -10.04
C THR A 130 6.01 -2.09 -9.35
N LEU A 131 6.82 -2.41 -8.33
CA LEU A 131 7.45 -1.39 -7.48
C LEU A 131 8.80 -0.89 -8.00
N ARG A 132 9.50 -1.67 -8.84
CA ARG A 132 10.79 -1.26 -9.42
C ARG A 132 10.70 0.08 -10.17
N PRO A 133 9.73 0.31 -11.09
CA PRO A 133 9.57 1.61 -11.74
C PRO A 133 9.31 2.73 -10.73
N ALA A 134 8.45 2.48 -9.75
CA ALA A 134 8.08 3.45 -8.70
C ALA A 134 9.32 3.90 -7.90
N LEU A 135 10.17 2.96 -7.49
CA LEU A 135 11.41 3.25 -6.77
C LEU A 135 12.49 3.92 -7.65
N GLN A 136 12.51 3.64 -8.97
CA GLN A 136 13.46 4.27 -9.88
C GLN A 136 13.09 5.72 -10.22
N ILE A 137 11.79 6.01 -10.36
CA ILE A 137 11.26 7.30 -10.85
C ILE A 137 10.83 8.22 -9.70
N LEU A 138 10.02 7.73 -8.77
CA LEU A 138 9.44 8.53 -7.68
C LEU A 138 10.35 8.58 -6.46
N ARG A 139 10.97 7.45 -6.11
CA ARG A 139 11.80 7.26 -4.90
C ARG A 139 10.99 7.49 -3.61
N THR A 140 11.66 7.47 -2.46
CA THR A 140 11.04 7.75 -1.17
C THR A 140 10.54 9.19 -1.08
N ALA A 141 9.50 9.40 -0.28
CA ALA A 141 9.04 10.73 0.10
C ALA A 141 10.15 11.50 0.86
N PRO A 142 10.14 12.84 0.82
CA PRO A 142 11.07 13.65 1.60
C PRO A 142 11.04 13.27 3.09
N GLY A 143 12.22 13.06 3.69
CA GLY A 143 12.34 12.64 5.09
C GLY A 143 12.07 11.16 5.35
N THR A 144 11.76 10.36 4.33
CA THR A 144 11.54 8.92 4.46
C THR A 144 12.75 8.11 3.99
N LYS A 145 13.24 7.21 4.85
CA LYS A 145 14.38 6.33 4.56
C LYS A 145 14.00 5.09 3.75
N LEU A 146 12.78 4.58 3.94
CA LEU A 146 12.37 3.25 3.50
C LEU A 146 10.94 3.30 2.94
N VAL A 147 10.72 2.60 1.82
CA VAL A 147 9.37 2.26 1.38
C VAL A 147 9.03 0.90 1.96
N SER A 148 7.85 0.79 2.58
CA SER A 148 7.29 -0.46 3.07
C SER A 148 5.89 -0.66 2.51
N SER A 149 5.30 -1.82 2.74
CA SER A 149 3.90 -2.06 2.39
C SER A 149 3.03 -2.36 3.61
N PHE A 150 1.73 -2.26 3.40
CA PHE A 150 0.74 -2.64 4.39
C PHE A 150 -0.53 -3.17 3.72
N PHE A 151 -1.34 -3.86 4.51
CA PHE A 151 -2.73 -4.15 4.18
C PHE A 151 -3.64 -3.45 5.18
N VAL A 152 -4.75 -2.94 4.69
CA VAL A 152 -5.92 -2.71 5.56
C VAL A 152 -6.69 -4.02 5.64
N MET A 153 -6.88 -4.50 6.86
CA MET A 153 -7.65 -5.72 7.14
C MET A 153 -8.95 -5.31 7.79
N ASP A 154 -10.09 -5.60 7.15
CA ASP A 154 -11.44 -5.36 7.70
C ASP A 154 -12.07 -6.72 8.06
N VAL A 155 -12.07 -7.05 9.35
CA VAL A 155 -12.47 -8.36 9.85
C VAL A 155 -13.95 -8.33 10.26
N PRO A 156 -14.83 -9.12 9.62
CA PRO A 156 -16.27 -9.08 9.91
C PRO A 156 -16.58 -9.57 11.32
N ASN A 157 -17.50 -8.88 12.01
CA ASN A 157 -17.94 -9.20 13.38
C ASN A 157 -16.80 -9.24 14.41
N CYS A 158 -15.74 -8.46 14.20
CA CYS A 158 -14.61 -8.37 15.10
C CYS A 158 -14.79 -7.21 16.08
N GLU A 159 -14.63 -7.47 17.37
CA GLU A 159 -14.70 -6.46 18.44
C GLU A 159 -13.39 -5.68 18.64
N TYR A 160 -12.31 -6.13 17.99
CA TYR A 160 -10.96 -5.59 18.14
C TYR A 160 -10.64 -4.55 17.04
N GLY A 161 -9.57 -3.78 17.24
CA GLY A 161 -9.16 -2.74 16.30
C GLY A 161 -10.11 -1.55 16.30
N ILE A 162 -10.33 -0.92 15.14
CA ILE A 162 -11.38 0.08 14.97
C ILE A 162 -12.50 -0.56 14.17
N ASP A 163 -13.56 -0.99 14.85
CA ASP A 163 -14.70 -1.69 14.26
C ASP A 163 -14.28 -2.89 13.38
N GLY A 164 -13.27 -3.65 13.84
CA GLY A 164 -12.71 -4.78 13.10
C GLY A 164 -11.64 -4.42 12.06
N THR A 165 -11.33 -3.13 11.88
CA THR A 165 -10.32 -2.64 10.94
C THR A 165 -8.94 -2.50 11.57
N PHE A 166 -7.90 -2.96 10.86
CA PHE A 166 -6.50 -2.90 11.24
C PHE A 166 -5.60 -2.47 10.09
N ILE A 167 -4.41 -1.96 10.41
CA ILE A 167 -3.26 -1.99 9.49
C ILE A 167 -2.32 -3.13 9.88
N PHE A 168 -1.97 -3.96 8.90
CA PHE A 168 -0.97 -5.02 9.00
C PHE A 168 0.25 -4.61 8.18
N SER A 169 1.44 -4.53 8.79
CA SER A 169 2.66 -4.06 8.08
C SER A 169 3.96 -4.60 8.70
N ASP A 170 5.03 -4.88 7.96
CA ASP A 170 5.10 -5.03 6.50
C ASP A 170 4.62 -6.44 6.10
N CYS A 171 3.92 -6.53 4.98
CA CYS A 171 3.30 -7.77 4.50
C CYS A 171 3.69 -8.14 3.06
N GLY A 172 4.53 -7.35 2.39
CA GLY A 172 4.76 -7.52 0.96
C GLY A 172 6.01 -6.88 0.37
N LEU A 173 6.81 -6.11 1.11
CA LEU A 173 7.99 -5.44 0.55
C LEU A 173 9.29 -5.70 1.31
N VAL A 174 9.35 -5.36 2.60
CA VAL A 174 10.61 -5.46 3.36
C VAL A 174 10.74 -6.85 3.99
N GLU A 175 11.59 -7.70 3.39
CA GLU A 175 11.66 -9.13 3.71
C GLU A 175 12.05 -9.42 5.17
N ASN A 176 13.19 -8.90 5.60
CA ASN A 176 13.70 -9.06 6.96
C ASN A 176 14.23 -7.72 7.48
N PRO A 177 13.36 -6.82 7.95
CA PRO A 177 13.78 -5.51 8.44
C PRO A 177 14.68 -5.65 9.66
N ASP A 178 15.74 -4.86 9.72
CA ASP A 178 16.49 -4.61 10.96
C ASP A 178 15.67 -3.73 11.94
N ALA A 179 16.21 -3.47 13.13
CA ALA A 179 15.50 -2.69 14.15
C ALA A 179 15.22 -1.23 13.73
N ASP A 180 16.14 -0.57 13.00
CA ASP A 180 15.93 0.80 12.50
C ASP A 180 14.82 0.80 11.46
N GLN A 181 14.88 -0.11 10.48
CA GLN A 181 13.88 -0.29 9.44
C GLN A 181 12.50 -0.61 10.03
N LEU A 182 12.42 -1.52 11.02
CA LEU A 182 11.17 -1.89 11.66
C LEU A 182 10.54 -0.70 12.41
N SER A 183 11.37 0.17 13.01
CA SER A 183 10.88 1.42 13.61
C SER A 183 10.33 2.41 12.56
N GLU A 184 10.98 2.53 11.39
CA GLU A 184 10.49 3.37 10.28
C GLU A 184 9.17 2.83 9.70
N ILE A 185 9.01 1.51 9.64
CA ILE A 185 7.76 0.84 9.23
C ILE A 185 6.65 1.21 10.21
N ALA A 186 6.89 1.09 11.53
CA ALA A 186 5.90 1.44 12.55
C ALA A 186 5.43 2.90 12.44
N ILE A 187 6.37 3.84 12.28
CA ILE A 187 6.06 5.27 12.13
C ILE A 187 5.27 5.54 10.85
N SER A 188 5.67 4.93 9.73
CA SER A 188 4.98 5.08 8.44
C SER A 188 3.56 4.54 8.51
N SER A 189 3.38 3.32 9.04
CA SER A 189 2.07 2.69 9.24
C SER A 189 1.17 3.52 10.15
N SER A 190 1.73 4.18 11.16
CA SER A 190 0.98 5.05 12.07
C SER A 190 0.44 6.30 11.38
N LYS A 191 1.25 6.93 10.51
CA LYS A 191 0.83 8.07 9.69
C LYS A 191 -0.25 7.67 8.71
N THR A 192 -0.04 6.54 8.01
CA THR A 192 -1.00 5.93 7.11
C THR A 192 -2.33 5.62 7.83
N PHE A 193 -2.28 5.00 9.00
CA PHE A 193 -3.47 4.67 9.78
C PHE A 193 -4.29 5.91 10.09
N ARG A 194 -3.64 6.95 10.62
CA ARG A 194 -4.32 8.21 10.93
C ARG A 194 -4.96 8.84 9.70
N GLN A 195 -4.26 8.81 8.57
CA GLN A 195 -4.75 9.35 7.30
C GLN A 195 -5.98 8.58 6.77
N LEU A 196 -5.95 7.25 6.82
CA LEU A 196 -7.05 6.44 6.29
C LEU A 196 -8.23 6.39 7.25
N MET A 197 -7.99 6.25 8.55
CA MET A 197 -9.05 6.00 9.53
C MET A 197 -9.59 7.25 10.22
N ASP A 198 -8.95 8.41 10.06
CA ASP A 198 -9.21 9.62 10.89
C ASP A 198 -9.21 9.32 12.40
N ALA A 199 -8.34 8.38 12.81
CA ALA A 199 -8.29 7.88 14.18
C ALA A 199 -6.83 7.70 14.64
N ASP A 200 -6.63 7.66 15.95
CA ASP A 200 -5.29 7.52 16.50
C ASP A 200 -4.76 6.08 16.41
N PRO A 201 -3.52 5.91 15.94
CA PRO A 201 -2.87 4.61 15.88
C PRO A 201 -2.44 4.14 17.27
N VAL A 202 -2.78 2.89 17.59
CA VAL A 202 -2.36 2.13 18.76
C VAL A 202 -1.53 0.95 18.23
N VAL A 203 -0.21 1.07 18.34
CA VAL A 203 0.76 0.29 17.56
C VAL A 203 1.37 -0.82 18.40
N ALA A 204 1.12 -2.07 18.02
CA ALA A 204 1.79 -3.23 18.61
C ALA A 204 2.95 -3.70 17.74
N MET A 205 4.15 -3.74 18.31
CA MET A 205 5.33 -4.35 17.71
C MET A 205 5.32 -5.85 18.03
N LEU A 206 4.93 -6.67 17.05
CA LEU A 206 4.61 -8.08 17.27
C LEU A 206 5.85 -8.97 17.39
N SER A 207 5.72 -9.98 18.24
CA SER A 207 6.71 -11.02 18.50
C SER A 207 6.02 -12.30 18.97
N TYR A 208 6.77 -13.40 19.06
CA TYR A 208 6.31 -14.58 19.79
C TYR A 208 6.51 -14.45 21.32
N SER A 209 7.17 -13.36 21.76
CA SER A 209 7.36 -12.97 23.17
C SER A 209 6.42 -11.82 23.56
N THR A 210 6.04 -11.75 24.83
CA THR A 210 5.46 -10.56 25.46
C THR A 210 6.32 -10.18 26.64
N TYR A 211 6.89 -8.97 26.65
CA TYR A 211 7.68 -8.42 27.78
C TYR A 211 8.71 -9.40 28.37
N GLY A 212 9.52 -10.01 27.50
CA GLY A 212 10.59 -10.92 27.89
C GLY A 212 10.14 -12.33 28.28
N SER A 213 8.89 -12.73 27.98
CA SER A 213 8.43 -14.11 28.16
C SER A 213 9.27 -15.13 27.39
N ALA A 214 9.96 -14.70 26.34
CA ALA A 214 11.03 -15.44 25.69
C ALA A 214 12.20 -14.51 25.32
N LYS A 215 13.40 -15.08 25.15
CA LYS A 215 14.60 -14.36 24.77
C LYS A 215 15.32 -15.03 23.60
N SER A 216 15.53 -14.28 22.53
CA SER A 216 16.33 -14.64 21.36
C SER A 216 16.74 -13.40 20.57
N GLU A 217 17.60 -13.56 19.57
CA GLU A 217 17.92 -12.49 18.61
C GLU A 217 16.66 -11.92 17.94
N LEU A 218 15.66 -12.76 17.67
CA LEU A 218 14.39 -12.33 17.07
C LEU A 218 13.60 -11.41 18.01
N THR A 219 13.57 -11.69 19.31
CA THR A 219 12.87 -10.85 20.29
C THR A 219 13.64 -9.57 20.56
N GLU A 220 14.97 -9.64 20.66
CA GLU A 220 15.84 -8.46 20.89
C GLU A 220 15.72 -7.43 19.77
N LYS A 221 15.58 -7.88 18.51
CA LYS A 221 15.30 -7.01 17.37
C LYS A 221 14.02 -6.18 17.57
N VAL A 222 12.92 -6.81 18.00
CA VAL A 222 11.63 -6.13 18.18
C VAL A 222 11.66 -5.19 19.39
N ILE A 223 12.35 -5.57 20.47
CA ILE A 223 12.58 -4.72 21.64
C ILE A 223 13.34 -3.44 21.24
N GLU A 224 14.45 -3.58 20.50
CA GLU A 224 15.23 -2.43 20.06
C GLU A 224 14.44 -1.58 19.06
N ALA A 225 13.70 -2.19 18.12
CA ALA A 225 12.82 -1.46 17.21
C ALA A 225 11.76 -0.64 17.98
N THR A 226 11.14 -1.23 19.01
CA THR A 226 10.14 -0.55 19.85
C THR A 226 10.74 0.68 20.54
N LYS A 227 11.94 0.52 21.11
CA LYS A 227 12.68 1.62 21.75
C LYS A 227 13.02 2.72 20.75
N LEU A 228 13.52 2.37 19.57
CA LEU A 228 13.82 3.34 18.51
C LEU A 228 12.55 4.08 18.05
N THR A 229 11.42 3.39 17.91
CA THR A 229 10.14 4.04 17.57
C THR A 229 9.75 5.06 18.64
N LYS A 230 9.81 4.70 19.93
CA LYS A 230 9.50 5.62 21.04
C LYS A 230 10.44 6.84 21.07
N GLN A 231 11.70 6.69 20.69
CA GLN A 231 12.65 7.80 20.61
C GLN A 231 12.36 8.74 19.43
N LYS A 232 12.06 8.18 18.25
CA LYS A 232 11.81 8.95 17.02
C LYS A 232 10.43 9.59 16.98
N ALA A 233 9.45 9.00 17.66
CA ALA A 233 8.06 9.45 17.71
C ALA A 233 7.51 9.32 19.15
N PRO A 234 7.92 10.21 20.07
CA PRO A 234 7.59 10.11 21.50
C PRO A 234 6.08 10.22 21.80
N ASP A 235 5.31 10.88 20.93
CA ASP A 235 3.87 11.04 21.06
C ASP A 235 3.08 9.85 20.49
N LEU A 236 3.75 8.91 19.82
CA LEU A 236 3.09 7.75 19.23
C LEU A 236 2.78 6.71 20.32
N MET A 237 1.53 6.25 20.36
CA MET A 237 1.14 5.14 21.23
C MET A 237 1.64 3.82 20.64
N VAL A 238 2.87 3.44 21.03
CA VAL A 238 3.54 2.22 20.56
C VAL A 238 4.07 1.40 21.72
N ASP A 239 3.97 0.08 21.61
CA ASP A 239 4.53 -0.83 22.60
C ASP A 239 4.92 -2.19 22.02
N GLY A 240 5.80 -2.87 22.74
CA GLY A 240 6.49 -4.04 22.24
C GLY A 240 7.60 -4.52 23.16
N GLU A 241 8.05 -5.75 23.00
CA GLU A 241 7.51 -6.76 22.08
C GLU A 241 6.25 -7.44 22.65
N LEU A 242 5.24 -7.68 21.81
CA LEU A 242 3.94 -8.26 22.21
C LEU A 242 3.55 -9.46 21.36
N GLN A 243 2.99 -10.50 21.98
CA GLN A 243 2.25 -11.54 21.25
C GLN A 243 0.93 -10.99 20.69
N GLY A 244 0.38 -11.65 19.67
CA GLY A 244 -0.88 -11.23 19.04
C GLY A 244 -2.07 -11.21 20.02
N ASP A 245 -2.14 -12.17 20.94
CA ASP A 245 -3.18 -12.21 21.98
C ASP A 245 -3.04 -11.05 22.98
N ALA A 246 -1.82 -10.76 23.44
CA ALA A 246 -1.54 -9.61 24.30
C ALA A 246 -1.80 -8.27 23.61
N ALA A 247 -1.57 -8.16 22.30
CA ALA A 247 -1.86 -6.96 21.53
C ALA A 247 -3.36 -6.69 21.36
N LEU A 248 -4.18 -7.74 21.21
CA LEU A 248 -5.58 -7.63 20.81
C LEU A 248 -6.59 -7.80 21.96
N ILE A 249 -6.34 -8.72 22.90
CA ILE A 249 -7.33 -9.11 23.91
C ILE A 249 -7.08 -8.34 25.22
N PRO A 250 -8.02 -7.49 25.71
CA PRO A 250 -7.82 -6.67 26.91
C PRO A 250 -7.38 -7.45 28.14
N SER A 251 -8.02 -8.59 28.42
CA SER A 251 -7.71 -9.42 29.60
C SER A 251 -6.32 -10.06 29.53
N VAL A 252 -5.86 -10.43 28.32
CA VAL A 252 -4.52 -10.98 28.12
C VAL A 252 -3.46 -9.89 28.17
N GLY A 253 -3.76 -8.72 27.59
CA GLY A 253 -2.91 -7.54 27.64
C GLY A 253 -2.64 -7.09 29.08
N GLU A 254 -3.69 -6.98 29.91
CA GLU A 254 -3.55 -6.62 31.33
C GLU A 254 -2.71 -7.65 32.11
N SER A 255 -2.87 -8.94 31.81
CA SER A 255 -2.15 -10.03 32.49
C SER A 255 -0.67 -10.12 32.07
N LYS A 256 -0.38 -10.06 30.77
CA LYS A 256 0.97 -10.27 30.22
C LYS A 256 1.79 -8.99 30.08
N ALA A 257 1.16 -7.84 29.95
CA ALA A 257 1.80 -6.53 29.76
C ALA A 257 1.14 -5.44 30.65
N PRO A 258 1.12 -5.64 31.98
CA PRO A 258 0.44 -4.71 32.90
C PRO A 258 0.99 -3.29 32.77
N GLY A 259 0.07 -2.31 32.72
CA GLY A 259 0.40 -0.89 32.56
C GLY A 259 0.74 -0.46 31.13
N SER A 260 0.73 -1.37 30.14
CA SER A 260 0.83 -0.99 28.73
C SER A 260 -0.38 -0.16 28.31
N LYS A 261 -0.13 0.92 27.54
CA LYS A 261 -1.21 1.71 26.92
C LYS A 261 -1.72 1.10 25.61
N VAL A 262 -1.00 0.10 25.07
CA VAL A 262 -1.26 -0.53 23.77
C VAL A 262 -1.85 -1.93 23.90
N ALA A 263 -1.35 -2.73 24.84
CA ALA A 263 -1.78 -4.11 24.99
C ALA A 263 -3.30 -4.22 25.18
N GLY A 264 -3.94 -5.10 24.41
CA GLY A 264 -5.38 -5.28 24.36
C GLY A 264 -6.17 -4.24 23.58
N LYS A 265 -5.50 -3.30 22.89
CA LYS A 265 -6.14 -2.16 22.19
C LYS A 265 -5.56 -1.90 20.80
N ALA A 266 -4.65 -2.74 20.33
CA ALA A 266 -3.89 -2.47 19.11
C ALA A 266 -4.80 -2.42 17.88
N ASN A 267 -4.55 -1.44 17.01
CA ASN A 267 -5.21 -1.30 15.70
C ASN A 267 -4.19 -1.18 14.54
N VAL A 268 -2.89 -1.05 14.87
CA VAL A 268 -1.78 -1.17 13.92
C VAL A 268 -0.86 -2.28 14.40
N LEU A 269 -0.67 -3.30 13.57
CA LEU A 269 0.12 -4.49 13.87
C LEU A 269 1.38 -4.51 13.02
N ILE A 270 2.53 -4.41 13.70
CA ILE A 270 3.84 -4.38 13.05
C ILE A 270 4.51 -5.76 13.14
N PHE A 271 4.66 -6.43 12.02
CA PHE A 271 5.22 -7.78 11.93
C PHE A 271 6.76 -7.74 11.89
N PRO A 272 7.44 -8.72 12.53
CA PRO A 272 8.89 -8.71 12.63
C PRO A 272 9.60 -9.02 11.30
N ASN A 273 8.92 -9.65 10.34
CA ASN A 273 9.42 -9.97 9.00
C ASN A 273 8.25 -10.27 8.05
N ILE A 274 8.57 -10.41 6.76
CA ILE A 274 7.57 -10.63 5.72
C ILE A 274 6.89 -12.00 5.82
N ASP A 275 7.55 -13.04 6.33
CA ASP A 275 6.91 -14.34 6.52
C ASP A 275 5.75 -14.22 7.50
N ALA A 276 5.99 -13.60 8.66
CA ALA A 276 4.96 -13.35 9.65
C ALA A 276 3.84 -12.47 9.07
N GLY A 277 4.19 -11.35 8.43
CA GLY A 277 3.20 -10.44 7.85
C GLY A 277 2.37 -11.07 6.74
N ASN A 278 3.01 -11.73 5.78
CA ASN A 278 2.37 -12.29 4.59
C ASN A 278 1.49 -13.50 4.93
N ILE A 279 1.99 -14.41 5.78
CA ILE A 279 1.22 -15.57 6.22
C ILE A 279 0.02 -15.11 7.05
N CYS A 280 0.21 -14.21 8.02
CA CYS A 280 -0.87 -13.76 8.89
C CYS A 280 -2.01 -13.07 8.12
N TYR A 281 -1.73 -12.09 7.25
CA TYR A 281 -2.83 -11.41 6.55
C TYR A 281 -3.61 -12.38 5.65
N LYS A 282 -2.92 -13.35 5.00
CA LYS A 282 -3.58 -14.35 4.17
C LYS A 282 -4.45 -15.28 5.00
N LEU A 283 -3.96 -15.76 6.15
CA LEU A 283 -4.76 -16.61 7.03
C LEU A 283 -5.97 -15.84 7.57
N VAL A 284 -5.81 -14.58 7.97
CA VAL A 284 -6.94 -13.74 8.41
C VAL A 284 -7.93 -13.51 7.27
N GLN A 285 -7.47 -13.17 6.07
CA GLN A 285 -8.32 -13.03 4.88
C GLN A 285 -9.14 -14.30 4.62
N ARG A 286 -8.51 -15.47 4.66
CA ARG A 286 -9.16 -16.73 4.24
C ARG A 286 -9.98 -17.39 5.33
N LEU A 287 -9.47 -17.43 6.56
CA LEU A 287 -10.10 -18.14 7.68
C LEU A 287 -11.07 -17.25 8.45
N ALA A 288 -10.71 -15.97 8.67
CA ALA A 288 -11.59 -15.00 9.33
C ALA A 288 -12.52 -14.26 8.35
N LYS A 289 -12.42 -14.57 7.04
CA LYS A 289 -13.20 -13.94 5.96
C LYS A 289 -13.06 -12.42 5.94
N ALA A 290 -11.89 -11.93 6.34
CA ALA A 290 -11.60 -10.51 6.33
C ALA A 290 -11.41 -10.01 4.90
N ASP A 291 -11.89 -8.80 4.62
CA ASP A 291 -11.48 -8.09 3.42
C ASP A 291 -10.04 -7.58 3.62
N ALA A 292 -9.22 -7.69 2.58
CA ALA A 292 -7.80 -7.39 2.63
C ALA A 292 -7.41 -6.48 1.47
N TYR A 293 -7.21 -5.19 1.77
CA TYR A 293 -6.90 -4.18 0.76
C TYR A 293 -5.40 -3.92 0.72
N GLY A 294 -4.71 -4.44 -0.30
CA GLY A 294 -3.27 -4.24 -0.50
C GLY A 294 -2.58 -5.27 -1.43
N PRO A 295 -1.23 -5.30 -1.45
CA PRO A 295 -0.34 -4.49 -0.61
C PRO A 295 -0.25 -3.03 -1.08
N VAL A 296 -0.61 -2.10 -0.20
CA VAL A 296 -0.49 -0.65 -0.43
C VAL A 296 0.91 -0.21 0.01
N THR A 297 1.56 0.66 -0.75
CA THR A 297 2.86 1.20 -0.36
C THR A 297 2.71 2.43 0.53
N GLN A 298 3.71 2.63 1.36
CA GLN A 298 3.87 3.81 2.18
C GLN A 298 5.32 4.26 2.18
N GLY A 299 5.53 5.57 2.32
CA GLY A 299 6.86 6.18 2.27
C GLY A 299 7.39 6.48 0.87
N ILE A 300 6.61 6.25 -0.18
CA ILE A 300 6.92 6.66 -1.56
C ILE A 300 6.49 8.12 -1.81
N ALA A 301 7.23 8.87 -2.65
CA ALA A 301 6.99 10.30 -2.86
C ALA A 301 5.62 10.63 -3.47
N ARG A 302 5.06 9.71 -4.27
CA ARG A 302 3.71 9.77 -4.80
C ARG A 302 3.11 8.36 -4.81
N PRO A 303 1.80 8.21 -4.57
CA PRO A 303 1.23 6.90 -4.31
C PRO A 303 1.25 6.02 -5.56
N VAL A 304 1.91 4.87 -5.42
CA VAL A 304 1.92 3.79 -6.40
C VAL A 304 1.74 2.50 -5.63
N ASN A 305 0.63 1.82 -5.86
CA ASN A 305 0.23 0.67 -5.06
C ASN A 305 0.24 -0.60 -5.89
N ASP A 306 0.63 -1.68 -5.23
CA ASP A 306 0.65 -3.02 -5.79
C ASP A 306 -0.64 -3.75 -5.45
N LEU A 307 -0.91 -4.82 -6.19
CA LEU A 307 -2.08 -5.68 -6.02
C LEU A 307 -1.59 -7.10 -5.84
N SER A 308 -2.32 -7.87 -5.03
CA SER A 308 -2.18 -9.32 -5.08
C SER A 308 -2.63 -9.84 -6.45
N ARG A 309 -1.86 -10.73 -7.08
CA ARG A 309 -2.29 -11.41 -8.32
C ARG A 309 -3.63 -12.14 -8.21
N GLY A 310 -4.03 -12.52 -6.99
CA GLY A 310 -5.32 -13.13 -6.68
C GLY A 310 -6.44 -12.14 -6.34
N CYS A 311 -6.25 -10.84 -6.61
CA CYS A 311 -7.27 -9.82 -6.33
C CYS A 311 -8.50 -9.97 -7.23
N THR A 312 -9.64 -9.55 -6.68
CA THR A 312 -10.91 -9.35 -7.38
C THR A 312 -11.00 -7.94 -7.99
N ALA A 313 -12.06 -7.63 -8.73
CA ALA A 313 -12.26 -6.25 -9.22
C ALA A 313 -12.56 -5.30 -8.04
N GLU A 314 -13.30 -5.79 -7.05
CA GLU A 314 -13.67 -5.09 -5.83
C GLU A 314 -12.43 -4.71 -5.00
N ASP A 315 -11.46 -5.62 -4.88
CA ASP A 315 -10.18 -5.35 -4.23
C ASP A 315 -9.43 -4.20 -4.92
N ILE A 316 -9.45 -4.17 -6.26
CA ILE A 316 -8.83 -3.10 -7.06
C ILE A 316 -9.54 -1.76 -6.78
N VAL A 317 -10.87 -1.74 -6.74
CA VAL A 317 -11.64 -0.54 -6.38
C VAL A 317 -11.22 -0.02 -5.00
N GLY A 318 -11.06 -0.91 -4.02
CA GLY A 318 -10.60 -0.55 -2.68
C GLY A 318 -9.20 0.03 -2.65
N VAL A 319 -8.24 -0.58 -3.35
CA VAL A 319 -6.87 -0.06 -3.45
C VAL A 319 -6.85 1.29 -4.19
N VAL A 320 -7.68 1.48 -5.23
CA VAL A 320 -7.83 2.78 -5.90
C VAL A 320 -8.39 3.84 -4.96
N ALA A 321 -9.40 3.50 -4.14
CA ALA A 321 -9.95 4.43 -3.15
C ALA A 321 -8.88 4.85 -2.13
N ILE A 322 -8.10 3.90 -1.59
CA ILE A 322 -6.96 4.17 -0.70
C ILE A 322 -5.93 5.07 -1.40
N THR A 323 -5.58 4.76 -2.66
CA THR A 323 -4.62 5.54 -3.46
C THR A 323 -5.08 6.99 -3.65
N CYS A 324 -6.38 7.22 -3.84
CA CYS A 324 -6.96 8.56 -3.92
C CYS A 324 -6.77 9.32 -2.61
N VAL A 325 -7.12 8.70 -1.48
CA VAL A 325 -6.93 9.31 -0.14
C VAL A 325 -5.46 9.60 0.13
N GLN A 326 -4.55 8.69 -0.24
CA GLN A 326 -3.11 8.93 -0.18
C GLN A 326 -2.67 10.16 -0.98
N ALA A 327 -3.24 10.36 -2.16
CA ALA A 327 -2.91 11.48 -3.04
C ALA A 327 -3.57 12.81 -2.64
N GLN A 328 -4.61 12.79 -1.80
CA GLN A 328 -5.29 13.98 -1.28
C GLN A 328 -4.46 14.71 -0.22
N SER A 329 -3.66 13.98 0.57
CA SER A 329 -2.90 14.56 1.70
C SER A 329 -1.56 15.17 1.31
N LYS A 330 -1.51 15.89 0.18
CA LYS A 330 -0.31 16.63 -0.26
C LYS A 330 -0.03 17.85 0.61
#